data_AF-A0A2A2D1P4-F1
#
_entry.id   AF-A0A2A2D1P4-F1
#
_cell.length_a   1.000
_cell.length_b   1.000
_cell.length_c   1.000
_cell.angle_alpha   90.00
_cell.angle_beta   90.00
_cell.angle_gamma   90.00
#
_symmetry.space_group_name_H-M   'P 1'
#
loop_
_entity.id
_entity.type
_entity.pdbx_description
1 polymer ?
#
loop_
_entity_poly.entity_id
_entity_poly.type
_entity_poly.pdbx_seq_one_letter_code
_entity_poly.pdbx_strand_id
1 'polypeptide(L)'
;MYGTADRLARSLRPLHPWAQHATIPELSWALVDKVAEGWDERSINVWLREISPAIRFGCTTAWRPQRPHLYIAAQLRLDAWMREEALRRSSENDEGSVPNQEFLAALATLRASHGVHAVMSPLPGIEALSEDDLIDLRQAARAAYRRGDTALIINAVEELGWSAAGFLYGTGLVDRALRLTYARRICLH
;
A
#
# COMPACT_ATOMS: atom_id res chain seq x y z
N MET A 1 25.37 -9.58 -6.86
CA MET A 1 24.14 -9.28 -6.08
C MET A 1 23.01 -10.28 -6.36
N TYR A 2 22.74 -10.67 -7.62
CA TYR A 2 21.73 -11.70 -7.97
C TYR A 2 21.84 -13.03 -7.20
N GLY A 3 23.06 -13.54 -6.95
CA GLY A 3 23.23 -14.81 -6.22
C GLY A 3 22.77 -14.77 -4.76
N THR A 4 22.76 -13.61 -4.11
CA THR A 4 22.24 -13.46 -2.74
C THR A 4 20.71 -13.42 -2.73
N ALA A 5 20.11 -12.69 -3.67
CA ALA A 5 18.66 -12.63 -3.82
C ALA A 5 18.04 -13.98 -4.21
N ASP A 6 18.71 -14.78 -5.06
CA ASP A 6 18.24 -16.12 -5.44
C ASP A 6 18.24 -17.08 -4.25
N ARG A 7 19.30 -17.03 -3.41
CA ARG A 7 19.37 -17.82 -2.16
C ARG A 7 18.26 -17.44 -1.19
N LEU A 8 18.00 -16.14 -1.02
CA LEU A 8 16.90 -15.64 -0.19
C LEU A 8 15.54 -16.06 -0.73
N ALA A 9 15.32 -15.97 -2.04
CA ALA A 9 14.07 -16.41 -2.66
C ALA A 9 13.82 -17.92 -2.43
N ARG A 10 14.87 -18.76 -2.49
CA ARG A 10 14.79 -20.19 -2.15
C ARG A 10 14.44 -20.44 -0.69
N SER A 11 15.03 -19.69 0.25
CA SER A 11 14.81 -19.91 1.69
C SER A 11 13.45 -19.36 2.16
N LEU A 12 13.02 -18.22 1.63
CA LEU A 12 11.80 -17.53 2.04
C LEU A 12 10.53 -18.11 1.41
N ARG A 13 10.57 -18.58 0.15
CA ARG A 13 9.38 -19.08 -0.56
C ARG A 13 8.62 -20.19 0.18
N PRO A 14 9.27 -21.19 0.82
CA PRO A 14 8.58 -22.18 1.64
C PRO A 14 7.91 -21.62 2.90
N LEU A 15 8.44 -20.52 3.46
CA LEU A 15 7.97 -19.90 4.70
C LEU A 15 6.72 -19.02 4.48
N HIS A 16 6.47 -18.59 3.24
CA HIS A 16 5.34 -17.74 2.88
C HIS A 16 4.42 -18.47 1.88
N PRO A 17 3.39 -19.21 2.35
CA PRO A 17 2.48 -19.95 1.47
C PRO A 17 1.81 -19.09 0.39
N TRP A 18 1.59 -17.80 0.65
CA TRP A 18 1.01 -16.85 -0.29
C TRP A 18 1.96 -16.46 -1.44
N ALA A 19 3.27 -16.64 -1.27
CA ALA A 19 4.28 -16.34 -2.28
C ALA A 19 4.56 -17.54 -3.23
N GLN A 20 3.94 -18.69 -3.00
CA GLN A 20 4.23 -19.93 -3.74
C GLN A 20 3.91 -19.85 -5.24
N HIS A 21 2.99 -18.97 -5.67
CA HIS A 21 2.67 -18.76 -7.08
C HIS A 21 3.77 -18.06 -7.87
N ALA A 22 4.73 -17.42 -7.21
CA ALA A 22 5.88 -16.84 -7.90
C ALA A 22 7.01 -17.87 -8.04
N THR A 23 7.70 -17.79 -9.17
CA THR A 23 8.92 -18.56 -9.42
C THR A 23 10.09 -17.96 -8.62
N ILE A 24 11.16 -18.74 -8.44
CA ILE A 24 12.36 -18.27 -7.74
C ILE A 24 13.00 -17.06 -8.45
N PRO A 25 13.17 -17.04 -9.78
CA PRO A 25 13.69 -15.87 -10.48
C PRO A 25 12.83 -14.62 -10.29
N GLU A 26 11.51 -14.74 -10.33
CA GLU A 26 10.59 -13.61 -10.12
C GLU A 26 10.68 -13.04 -8.69
N LEU A 27 10.73 -13.91 -7.69
CA LEU A 27 10.92 -13.49 -6.29
C LEU A 27 12.30 -12.90 -6.07
N SER A 28 13.34 -13.51 -6.65
CA SER A 28 14.70 -12.99 -6.59
C SER A 28 14.74 -11.59 -7.15
N TRP A 29 14.17 -11.36 -8.33
CA TRP A 29 14.11 -10.04 -8.96
C TRP A 29 13.41 -9.01 -8.07
N ALA A 30 12.26 -9.37 -7.50
CA ALA A 30 11.51 -8.46 -6.63
C ALA A 30 12.27 -8.10 -5.33
N LEU A 31 13.22 -8.94 -4.89
CA LEU A 31 13.99 -8.73 -3.65
C LEU A 31 15.38 -8.11 -3.89
N VAL A 32 15.84 -7.96 -5.14
CA VAL A 32 17.18 -7.45 -5.47
C VAL A 32 17.45 -6.10 -4.79
N ASP A 33 16.47 -5.20 -4.81
CA ASP A 33 16.63 -3.85 -4.26
C ASP A 33 16.85 -3.88 -2.74
N LYS A 34 16.12 -4.72 -2.00
CA LYS A 34 16.31 -4.86 -0.54
C LYS A 34 17.64 -5.49 -0.17
N VAL A 35 18.10 -6.44 -0.97
CA VAL A 35 19.42 -7.05 -0.80
C VAL A 35 20.52 -6.02 -1.07
N ALA A 36 20.34 -5.14 -2.07
CA ALA A 36 21.26 -4.05 -2.35
C ALA A 36 21.25 -2.98 -1.24
N GLU A 37 20.10 -2.72 -0.61
CA GLU A 37 19.96 -1.89 0.60
C GLU A 37 20.60 -2.54 1.86
N GLY A 38 21.11 -3.78 1.76
CA GLY A 38 21.79 -4.47 2.87
C GLY A 38 20.86 -5.19 3.84
N TRP A 39 19.61 -5.44 3.47
CA TRP A 39 18.67 -6.17 4.31
C TRP A 39 19.09 -7.64 4.46
N ASP A 40 19.01 -8.14 5.69
CA ASP A 40 19.26 -9.55 5.99
C ASP A 40 17.99 -10.41 5.81
N GLU A 41 18.17 -11.73 5.79
CA GLU A 41 17.08 -12.69 5.63
C GLU A 41 15.97 -12.52 6.67
N ARG A 42 16.36 -12.23 7.92
CA ARG A 42 15.42 -12.07 9.03
C ARG A 42 14.54 -10.84 8.83
N SER A 43 15.12 -9.71 8.43
CA SER A 43 14.37 -8.47 8.20
C SER A 43 13.40 -8.63 7.02
N ILE A 44 13.85 -9.28 5.93
CA ILE A 44 12.99 -9.55 4.77
C ILE A 44 11.85 -10.51 5.16
N ASN A 45 12.11 -11.56 5.94
CA ASN A 45 11.07 -12.47 6.42
C ASN A 45 10.03 -11.75 7.29
N VAL A 46 10.48 -10.91 8.23
CA VAL A 46 9.56 -10.11 9.07
C VAL A 46 8.71 -9.20 8.21
N TRP A 47 9.31 -8.46 7.27
CA TRP A 47 8.59 -7.58 6.37
C TRP A 47 7.58 -8.34 5.49
N LEU A 48 7.95 -9.49 4.92
CA LEU A 48 7.03 -10.35 4.15
C LEU A 48 5.83 -10.85 4.98
N ARG A 49 5.99 -11.00 6.30
CA ARG A 49 4.89 -11.32 7.22
C ARG A 49 4.00 -10.09 7.45
N GLU A 50 4.58 -8.91 7.64
CA GLU A 50 3.85 -7.67 7.90
C GLU A 50 2.99 -7.19 6.72
N ILE A 51 3.51 -7.36 5.51
CA ILE A 51 2.77 -7.02 4.28
C ILE A 51 1.73 -8.08 3.92
N SER A 52 1.72 -9.23 4.61
CA SER A 52 0.71 -10.27 4.40
C SER A 52 -0.64 -9.83 4.99
N PRO A 53 -1.70 -9.77 4.17
CA PRO A 53 -3.07 -9.56 4.60
C PRO A 53 -3.55 -10.57 5.64
N ALA A 54 -2.98 -11.77 5.68
CA ALA A 54 -3.36 -12.80 6.65
C ALA A 54 -3.09 -12.38 8.10
N ILE A 55 -2.00 -11.64 8.32
CA ILE A 55 -1.66 -11.09 9.64
C ILE A 55 -2.45 -9.81 9.90
N ARG A 56 -2.63 -8.96 8.88
CA ARG A 56 -3.27 -7.65 9.03
C ARG A 56 -4.79 -7.71 9.23
N PHE A 57 -5.47 -8.70 8.65
CA PHE A 57 -6.94 -8.84 8.73
C PHE A 57 -7.42 -10.00 9.61
N GLY A 58 -6.51 -10.75 10.23
CA GLY A 58 -6.85 -11.96 11.00
C GLY A 58 -7.43 -13.10 10.14
N CYS A 59 -7.30 -13.02 8.81
CA CYS A 59 -7.75 -14.05 7.88
C CYS A 59 -6.59 -15.00 7.60
N THR A 60 -6.39 -15.99 8.46
CA THR A 60 -5.14 -16.76 8.54
C THR A 60 -4.80 -17.65 7.33
N THR A 61 -5.71 -17.87 6.38
CA THR A 61 -5.51 -19.00 5.42
C THR A 61 -5.83 -18.76 3.94
N ALA A 62 -6.48 -17.67 3.52
CA ALA A 62 -7.07 -17.63 2.17
C ALA A 62 -6.42 -16.68 1.15
N TRP A 63 -5.69 -15.65 1.60
CA TRP A 63 -5.12 -14.66 0.67
C TRP A 63 -3.84 -15.18 0.03
N ARG A 64 -3.88 -15.41 -1.29
CA ARG A 64 -2.72 -15.72 -2.13
C ARG A 64 -2.85 -14.96 -3.45
N PRO A 65 -2.02 -13.93 -3.69
CA PRO A 65 -2.06 -13.21 -4.95
C PRO A 65 -1.67 -14.15 -6.10
N GLN A 66 -2.23 -13.94 -7.28
CA GLN A 66 -1.80 -14.67 -8.48
C GLN A 66 -0.36 -14.31 -8.87
N ARG A 67 0.04 -13.06 -8.62
CA ARG A 67 1.38 -12.53 -8.94
C ARG A 67 2.07 -11.97 -7.69
N PRO A 68 2.59 -12.83 -6.80
CA PRO A 68 3.17 -12.36 -5.53
C PRO A 68 4.40 -11.47 -5.72
N HIS A 69 5.20 -11.72 -6.76
CA HIS A 69 6.38 -10.91 -7.06
C HIS A 69 6.02 -9.46 -7.43
N LEU A 70 4.90 -9.25 -8.15
CA LEU A 70 4.41 -7.90 -8.46
C LEU A 70 3.88 -7.19 -7.22
N TYR A 71 3.13 -7.90 -6.37
CA TYR A 71 2.67 -7.37 -5.10
C TYR A 71 3.85 -6.91 -4.22
N ILE A 72 4.89 -7.75 -4.10
CA ILE A 72 6.12 -7.44 -3.36
C ILE A 72 6.80 -6.20 -3.95
N ALA A 73 7.01 -6.16 -5.28
CA ALA A 73 7.64 -5.03 -5.94
C ALA A 73 6.83 -3.73 -5.78
N ALA A 74 5.51 -3.81 -5.82
CA ALA A 74 4.64 -2.66 -5.64
C ALA A 74 4.71 -2.11 -4.20
N GLN A 75 4.76 -3.01 -3.21
CA GLN A 75 4.93 -2.61 -1.81
C GLN A 75 6.29 -1.95 -1.57
N LEU A 76 7.35 -2.44 -2.20
CA LEU A 76 8.68 -1.82 -2.14
C LEU A 76 8.71 -0.41 -2.73
N ARG A 77 8.06 -0.21 -3.89
CA ARG A 77 7.94 1.12 -4.50
C ARG A 77 7.20 2.09 -3.59
N LEU A 78 6.12 1.63 -2.97
CA LEU A 78 5.39 2.45 -2.01
C LEU A 78 6.26 2.81 -0.80
N ASP A 79 6.98 1.84 -0.22
CA ASP A 79 7.85 2.10 0.93
C ASP A 79 8.97 3.07 0.58
N ALA A 80 9.48 3.05 -0.66
CA ALA A 80 10.43 4.05 -1.16
C ALA A 80 9.77 5.43 -1.29
N TRP A 81 8.60 5.50 -1.91
CA TRP A 81 7.85 6.76 -2.05
C TRP A 81 7.48 7.38 -0.70
N MET A 82 7.01 6.59 0.27
CA MET A 82 6.67 7.08 1.61
C MET A 82 7.90 7.64 2.34
N ARG A 83 9.07 7.04 2.15
CA ARG A 83 10.33 7.54 2.73
C ARG A 83 10.74 8.87 2.11
N GLU A 84 10.69 8.96 0.78
CA GLU A 84 11.00 10.19 0.05
C GLU A 84 10.04 11.33 0.43
N GLU A 85 8.75 11.02 0.53
CA GLU A 85 7.73 11.97 0.93
C GLU A 85 7.87 12.42 2.39
N ALA A 86 8.24 11.52 3.29
CA ALA A 86 8.55 11.87 4.68
C ALA A 86 9.77 12.78 4.78
N LEU A 87 10.81 12.53 3.96
CA LEU A 87 11.99 13.39 3.87
C LEU A 87 11.61 14.78 3.36
N ARG A 88 10.81 14.86 2.28
CA ARG A 88 10.33 16.12 1.72
C ARG A 88 9.54 16.94 2.74
N ARG A 89 8.63 16.31 3.47
CA ARG A 89 7.89 16.99 4.56
C ARG A 89 8.80 17.40 5.71
N SER A 90 9.81 16.61 6.04
CA SER A 90 10.77 17.00 7.08
C SER A 90 11.62 18.20 6.66
N SER A 91 12.04 18.28 5.39
CA SER A 91 12.77 19.44 4.86
C SER A 91 11.90 20.68 4.74
N GLU A 92 10.62 20.54 4.35
CA GLU A 92 9.67 21.65 4.31
C GLU A 92 9.34 22.19 5.72
N ASN A 93 9.35 21.32 6.74
CA ASN A 93 9.14 21.73 8.13
C ASN A 93 10.38 22.37 8.77
N ASP A 94 11.60 22.04 8.32
CA ASP A 94 12.83 22.67 8.82
C ASP A 94 13.01 24.13 8.32
N GLU A 95 12.39 24.51 7.20
CA GLU A 95 12.32 25.91 6.73
C GLU A 95 11.11 26.68 7.32
N GLY A 96 10.29 26.03 8.15
CA GLY A 96 9.12 26.58 8.81
C GLY A 96 9.47 27.38 10.07
N SER A 97 9.76 28.67 9.87
CA SER A 97 9.73 29.77 10.84
C SER A 97 8.99 29.45 12.15
N VAL A 98 9.66 29.66 13.29
CA VAL A 98 8.96 29.91 14.57
C VAL A 98 7.91 30.99 14.27
N PRO A 99 6.60 30.74 14.47
CA PRO A 99 5.60 31.71 14.08
C PRO A 99 5.81 32.98 14.91
N ASN A 100 5.91 34.15 14.27
CA ASN A 100 6.04 35.40 15.01
C ASN A 100 4.80 35.57 15.92
N GLN A 101 4.95 36.28 17.04
CA GLN A 101 3.87 36.36 18.03
C GLN A 101 2.58 36.98 17.48
N GLU A 102 2.69 37.81 16.44
CA GLU A 102 1.55 38.41 15.74
C GLU A 102 0.73 37.37 14.98
N PHE A 103 1.37 36.38 14.35
CA PHE A 103 0.71 35.27 13.67
C PHE A 103 -0.03 34.37 14.66
N LEU A 104 0.53 34.11 15.84
CA LEU A 104 -0.13 33.34 16.90
C LEU A 104 -1.37 34.08 17.47
N ALA A 105 -1.29 35.40 17.63
CA ALA A 105 -2.41 36.23 18.06
C ALA A 105 -3.53 36.29 17.00
N ALA A 106 -3.18 36.37 15.72
CA ALA A 106 -4.14 36.30 14.62
C ALA A 106 -4.84 34.94 14.56
N LEU A 107 -4.11 33.83 14.73
CA LEU A 107 -4.67 32.47 14.75
C LEU A 107 -5.60 32.22 15.95
N ALA A 108 -5.31 32.78 17.11
CA ALA A 108 -6.20 32.72 18.28
C ALA A 108 -7.54 33.43 18.01
N THR A 109 -7.49 34.56 17.31
CA THR A 109 -8.68 35.35 16.94
C THR A 109 -9.51 34.64 15.87
N LEU A 110 -8.86 33.95 14.94
CA LEU A 110 -9.50 33.21 13.84
C LEU A 110 -10.13 31.88 14.32
N ARG A 111 -9.48 31.16 15.25
CA ARG A 111 -10.07 29.97 15.91
C ARG A 111 -11.25 30.30 16.81
N ALA A 112 -11.28 31.49 17.40
CA ALA A 112 -12.42 31.96 18.18
C ALA A 112 -13.65 32.27 17.32
N SER A 113 -13.47 32.47 16.00
CA SER A 113 -14.52 32.93 15.10
C SER A 113 -14.95 31.90 14.04
N HIS A 114 -14.12 30.90 13.68
CA HIS A 114 -14.46 29.93 12.63
C HIS A 114 -14.06 28.50 12.98
N GLY A 115 -15.05 27.60 13.09
CA GLY A 115 -14.87 26.15 13.09
C GLY A 115 -14.37 25.68 11.72
N VAL A 116 -13.20 25.05 11.69
CA VAL A 116 -12.37 24.88 10.50
C VAL A 116 -12.81 23.68 9.64
N HIS A 117 -13.13 23.94 8.36
CA HIS A 117 -12.97 22.98 7.27
C HIS A 117 -11.74 23.42 6.46
N ALA A 118 -10.67 22.63 6.50
CA ALA A 118 -9.47 22.85 5.70
C ALA A 118 -9.48 21.91 4.49
N VAL A 119 -9.36 22.49 3.29
CA VAL A 119 -9.14 21.79 2.02
C VAL A 119 -7.63 21.75 1.78
N MET A 120 -7.10 20.56 1.48
CA MET A 120 -5.71 20.34 1.05
C MET A 120 -5.71 19.67 -0.33
N SER A 121 -4.88 20.20 -1.23
CA SER A 121 -4.22 19.50 -2.36
C SER A 121 -3.04 20.38 -2.80
N PRO A 122 -1.92 19.88 -3.40
CA PRO A 122 -1.80 18.66 -4.25
C PRO A 122 -0.50 17.80 -4.04
N LEU A 123 -0.30 16.71 -4.81
CA LEU A 123 0.90 15.84 -4.79
C LEU A 123 1.09 14.86 -6.01
N PRO A 124 2.19 14.89 -6.80
CA PRO A 124 2.32 14.08 -8.04
C PRO A 124 2.80 12.64 -7.89
N GLY A 125 2.28 11.78 -8.79
CA GLY A 125 2.65 10.37 -8.98
C GLY A 125 1.48 9.45 -9.32
N ILE A 126 0.27 9.82 -8.90
CA ILE A 126 -1.05 9.30 -9.33
C ILE A 126 -1.88 10.46 -9.98
N GLU A 127 -1.23 11.60 -10.20
CA GLU A 127 -1.83 12.91 -10.53
C GLU A 127 -2.29 13.13 -11.98
N ALA A 128 -2.22 12.14 -12.85
CA ALA A 128 -2.87 12.26 -14.16
C ALA A 128 -4.36 11.85 -14.13
N LEU A 129 -4.89 11.47 -12.97
CA LEU A 129 -6.32 11.29 -12.76
C LEU A 129 -6.81 12.52 -12.01
N SER A 130 -7.69 13.28 -12.65
CA SER A 130 -8.40 14.36 -11.98
C SER A 130 -9.14 13.81 -10.76
N GLU A 131 -9.45 14.67 -9.79
CA GLU A 131 -10.26 14.25 -8.65
C GLU A 131 -11.61 13.67 -9.11
N ASP A 132 -12.12 14.15 -10.26
CA ASP A 132 -13.28 13.60 -10.96
C ASP A 132 -13.03 12.17 -11.47
N ASP A 133 -11.89 11.88 -12.09
CA ASP A 133 -11.55 10.53 -12.55
C ASP A 133 -11.41 9.54 -11.37
N LEU A 134 -10.86 9.99 -10.23
CA LEU A 134 -10.80 9.17 -9.01
C LEU A 134 -12.18 8.92 -8.42
N ILE A 135 -13.07 9.91 -8.46
CA ILE A 135 -14.46 9.76 -8.04
C ILE A 135 -15.15 8.74 -8.96
N ASP A 136 -15.00 8.84 -10.27
CA ASP A 136 -15.58 7.92 -11.24
C ASP A 136 -15.04 6.50 -11.07
N LEU A 137 -13.73 6.35 -10.90
CA LEU A 137 -13.08 5.07 -10.62
C LEU A 137 -13.63 4.44 -9.33
N ARG A 138 -13.79 5.24 -8.26
CA ARG A 138 -14.37 4.79 -6.98
C ARG A 138 -15.84 4.41 -7.13
N GLN A 139 -16.62 5.17 -7.89
CA GLN A 139 -18.02 4.89 -8.15
C GLN A 139 -18.18 3.60 -8.95
N ALA A 140 -17.38 3.40 -10.00
CA ALA A 140 -17.35 2.19 -10.80
C ALA A 140 -16.96 0.97 -9.95
N ALA A 141 -15.92 1.08 -9.12
CA ALA A 141 -15.49 0.02 -8.21
C ALA A 141 -16.57 -0.31 -7.16
N ARG A 142 -17.24 0.69 -6.59
CA ARG A 142 -18.38 0.49 -5.67
C ARG A 142 -19.57 -0.16 -6.37
N ALA A 143 -19.86 0.20 -7.62
CA ALA A 143 -20.92 -0.41 -8.40
C ALA A 143 -20.63 -1.87 -8.73
N ALA A 144 -19.38 -2.19 -9.11
CA ALA A 144 -18.93 -3.57 -9.32
C ALA A 144 -19.01 -4.39 -8.02
N TYR A 145 -18.50 -3.84 -6.92
CA TYR A 145 -18.56 -4.50 -5.60
C TYR A 145 -20.01 -4.80 -5.17
N ARG A 146 -20.96 -3.86 -5.39
CA ARG A 146 -22.38 -4.08 -5.08
C ARG A 146 -23.00 -5.22 -5.91
N ARG A 147 -22.47 -5.50 -7.10
CA ARG A 147 -22.86 -6.65 -7.93
C ARG A 147 -22.13 -7.95 -7.53
N GLY A 148 -21.29 -7.91 -6.49
CA GLY A 148 -20.48 -9.04 -6.04
C GLY A 148 -19.22 -9.27 -6.87
N ASP A 149 -18.90 -8.37 -7.81
CA ASP A 149 -17.68 -8.41 -8.58
C ASP A 149 -16.57 -7.65 -7.84
N THR A 150 -15.52 -8.38 -7.46
CA THR A 150 -14.36 -7.86 -6.72
C THR A 150 -13.10 -7.84 -7.58
N ALA A 151 -13.15 -8.33 -8.83
CA ALA A 151 -11.98 -8.57 -9.66
C ALA A 151 -11.15 -7.29 -9.88
N LEU A 152 -11.82 -6.16 -10.10
CA LEU A 152 -11.15 -4.86 -10.30
C LEU A 152 -10.32 -4.44 -9.07
N ILE A 153 -10.84 -4.67 -7.87
CA ILE A 153 -10.15 -4.33 -6.61
C ILE A 153 -9.04 -5.35 -6.33
N ILE A 154 -9.29 -6.63 -6.57
CA ILE A 154 -8.29 -7.69 -6.37
C ILE A 154 -7.11 -7.51 -7.33
N ASN A 155 -7.36 -7.28 -8.62
CA ASN A 155 -6.30 -7.05 -9.60
C ASN A 155 -5.47 -5.81 -9.24
N ALA A 156 -6.11 -4.73 -8.82
CA ALA A 156 -5.39 -3.55 -8.37
C ALA A 156 -4.52 -3.82 -7.13
N VAL A 157 -5.01 -4.62 -6.18
CA VAL A 157 -4.19 -5.04 -5.03
C VAL A 157 -3.01 -5.89 -5.50
N GLU A 158 -3.19 -6.79 -6.46
CA GLU A 158 -2.13 -7.66 -6.97
C GLU A 158 -1.07 -6.91 -7.80
N GLU A 159 -1.48 -5.92 -8.59
CA GLU A 159 -0.58 -5.18 -9.48
C GLU A 159 0.04 -3.95 -8.82
N LEU A 160 -0.71 -3.23 -8.00
CA LEU A 160 -0.30 -1.96 -7.38
C LEU A 160 0.02 -2.10 -5.90
N GLY A 161 -0.28 -3.25 -5.29
CA GLY A 161 -0.14 -3.43 -3.85
C GLY A 161 -1.34 -2.89 -3.08
N TRP A 162 -1.45 -3.30 -1.82
CA TRP A 162 -2.62 -3.03 -1.00
C TRP A 162 -2.82 -1.54 -0.70
N SER A 163 -1.76 -0.83 -0.30
CA SER A 163 -1.90 0.58 0.08
C SER A 163 -2.23 1.48 -1.12
N ALA A 164 -1.67 1.19 -2.30
CA ALA A 164 -2.00 1.93 -3.52
C ALA A 164 -3.44 1.67 -3.94
N ALA A 165 -3.91 0.42 -3.89
CA ALA A 165 -5.33 0.12 -4.09
C ALA A 165 -6.23 0.78 -3.03
N GLY A 166 -5.76 0.86 -1.78
CA GLY A 166 -6.42 1.57 -0.69
C GLY A 166 -6.54 3.07 -0.94
N PHE A 167 -5.53 3.69 -1.54
CA PHE A 167 -5.57 5.09 -1.97
C PHE A 167 -6.58 5.30 -3.12
N LEU A 168 -6.56 4.43 -4.11
CA LEU A 168 -7.46 4.51 -5.28
C LEU A 168 -8.93 4.29 -4.90
N TYR A 169 -9.25 3.21 -4.19
CA TYR A 169 -10.63 2.78 -3.95
C TYR A 169 -11.17 3.06 -2.55
N GLY A 170 -10.29 3.44 -1.62
CA GLY A 170 -10.56 3.57 -0.20
C GLY A 170 -10.28 2.26 0.55
N THR A 171 -9.52 2.35 1.64
CA THR A 171 -9.11 1.22 2.49
C THR A 171 -10.30 0.36 2.93
N GLY A 172 -11.39 0.99 3.39
CA GLY A 172 -12.59 0.26 3.81
C GLY A 172 -13.36 -0.46 2.69
N LEU A 173 -13.19 -0.07 1.42
CA LEU A 173 -13.76 -0.82 0.29
C LEU A 173 -12.86 -1.99 -0.09
N VAL A 174 -11.55 -1.77 -0.13
CA VAL A 174 -10.55 -2.83 -0.37
C VAL A 174 -10.66 -3.94 0.67
N ASP A 175 -10.76 -3.58 1.95
CA ASP A 175 -10.89 -4.55 3.04
C ASP A 175 -12.17 -5.38 2.94
N ARG A 176 -13.29 -4.74 2.58
CA ARG A 176 -14.58 -5.44 2.39
C ARG A 176 -14.56 -6.32 1.15
N ALA A 177 -13.96 -5.86 0.06
CA ALA A 177 -13.78 -6.65 -1.17
C ALA A 177 -12.96 -7.90 -0.89
N LEU A 178 -11.79 -7.76 -0.26
CA LEU A 178 -10.97 -8.90 0.16
C LEU A 178 -11.78 -9.85 1.05
N ARG A 179 -12.41 -9.36 2.12
CA ARG A 179 -13.24 -10.21 2.99
C ARG A 179 -14.33 -10.96 2.23
N LEU A 180 -15.02 -10.31 1.30
CA LEU A 180 -16.09 -10.94 0.51
C LEU A 180 -15.55 -12.05 -0.40
N THR A 181 -14.46 -11.77 -1.14
CA THR A 181 -13.81 -12.75 -2.03
C THR A 181 -13.34 -13.99 -1.26
N TYR A 182 -12.79 -13.81 -0.06
CA TYR A 182 -12.24 -14.91 0.72
C TYR A 182 -13.28 -15.63 1.59
N ALA A 183 -14.30 -14.93 2.11
CA ALA A 183 -15.44 -15.59 2.77
C ALA A 183 -16.15 -16.56 1.81
N ARG A 184 -16.33 -16.16 0.54
CA ARG A 184 -16.89 -17.04 -0.49
C ARG A 184 -16.05 -18.28 -0.78
N ARG A 185 -14.72 -18.15 -0.77
CA ARG A 185 -13.80 -19.28 -0.99
C ARG A 185 -13.80 -20.30 0.15
N ILE A 186 -14.15 -19.88 1.37
CA ILE A 186 -14.25 -20.77 2.54
C ILE A 186 -15.55 -21.59 2.50
N CYS A 187 -16.63 -21.08 1.90
CA CYS A 187 -17.91 -21.81 1.79
C CYS A 187 -18.03 -22.73 0.57
N LEU A 188 -16.97 -22.87 -0.25
CA LEU A 188 -16.97 -23.71 -1.47
C LEU A 188 -16.10 -24.98 -1.32
N HIS A 189 -15.66 -25.30 -0.10
CA HIS A 189 -15.03 -26.55 0.28
C HIS A 189 -15.72 -27.14 1.51
#